data_AF-A0A8K0DY16-F1
#
_entry.id   AF-A0A8K0DY16-F1
#
_cell.length_a   1.000
_cell.length_b   1.000
_cell.length_c   1.000
_cell.angle_alpha   90.00
_cell.angle_beta   90.00
_cell.angle_gamma   90.00
#
_symmetry.space_group_name_H-M   'P 1'
#
loop_
_entity.id
_entity.type
_entity.pdbx_description
1 polymer ?
#
loop_
_entity_poly.entity_id
_entity_poly.type
_entity_poly.pdbx_seq_one_letter_code
_entity_poly.pdbx_strand_id
1 'polypeptide(L)'
;MLQTPKSLQSYTNFLNPPHIQELPTSSSFPTTKQCCKFSRRELTIQSNSLLLLLFGSQSLNPFQMSNAQAEEQSWTDTKTKEEQVENLNTASSCTSKSLTKRAFLDISIDGQPVGRIIVGLYGNDAPVGVATFSDIVSGSAGISYRRKEFVKIMPSYVQHGGVRSYGVDAEMAKRTGITSTVENLVEEWEKMEEKCGAGTKNLAGSVSIVVRDPSKPPPKLKLVARKGKLEIDQEEVGTAPNGTEFVIANKDSPELDASALVVGKVLEGMEVVERIGQVQTVKENTTSPYFRVAKLIGDKRAVVAERGFNRPYSKVVVTNCGLLE
;
A
#
# COMPACT_ATOMS: atom_id res chain seq x y z
N MET A 1 68.58 -2.79 20.72
CA MET A 1 69.44 -3.83 21.30
C MET A 1 68.56 -4.98 21.75
N LEU A 2 68.84 -6.19 21.23
CA LEU A 2 68.71 -7.51 21.88
C LEU A 2 67.33 -7.91 22.43
N GLN A 3 66.79 -9.12 22.30
CA GLN A 3 67.02 -10.36 21.56
C GLN A 3 65.83 -11.24 22.06
N THR A 4 65.18 -11.96 21.16
CA THR A 4 64.29 -13.11 21.47
C THR A 4 65.14 -14.32 21.94
N PRO A 5 64.67 -15.60 22.01
CA PRO A 5 63.42 -16.25 22.45
C PRO A 5 63.67 -17.51 23.34
N LYS A 6 62.64 -18.18 23.87
CA LYS A 6 62.52 -19.67 24.07
C LYS A 6 61.01 -20.02 24.16
N SER A 7 60.34 -20.85 23.34
CA SER A 7 60.56 -22.15 22.65
C SER A 7 60.17 -23.38 23.49
N LEU A 8 59.51 -24.34 22.79
CA LEU A 8 59.14 -25.75 23.10
C LEU A 8 57.69 -25.97 23.60
N GLN A 9 56.86 -26.89 23.09
CA GLN A 9 56.99 -27.86 22.00
C GLN A 9 55.62 -28.47 21.64
N SER A 10 55.54 -28.99 20.41
CA SER A 10 54.46 -29.69 19.70
C SER A 10 53.96 -30.99 20.33
N TYR A 11 52.72 -31.41 20.00
CA TYR A 11 52.43 -32.74 19.40
C TYR A 11 51.10 -32.72 18.62
N THR A 12 51.19 -33.16 17.36
CA THR A 12 50.12 -33.49 16.41
C THR A 12 49.49 -34.84 16.74
N ASN A 13 48.20 -35.04 16.44
CA ASN A 13 47.75 -36.29 15.82
C ASN A 13 46.43 -36.12 15.05
N PHE A 14 46.51 -36.59 13.80
CA PHE A 14 45.46 -36.74 12.79
C PHE A 14 44.53 -37.91 13.13
N LEU A 15 43.24 -37.79 12.78
CA LEU A 15 42.36 -38.93 12.54
C LEU A 15 41.58 -38.68 11.24
N ASN A 16 41.82 -39.58 10.29
CA ASN A 16 41.22 -39.66 8.95
C ASN A 16 39.77 -40.22 8.99
N PRO A 17 38.98 -40.01 7.92
CA PRO A 17 37.60 -40.49 7.80
C PRO A 17 37.55 -41.94 7.26
N PRO A 18 36.49 -42.72 7.53
CA PRO A 18 36.35 -44.03 6.93
C PRO A 18 35.69 -43.98 5.54
N HIS A 19 36.11 -44.98 4.78
CA HIS A 19 36.02 -45.18 3.34
C HIS A 19 34.71 -45.88 2.91
N ILE A 20 34.39 -45.69 1.63
CA ILE A 20 33.35 -46.30 0.80
C ILE A 20 33.44 -47.84 0.77
N GLN A 21 32.28 -48.51 0.72
CA GLN A 21 32.09 -49.87 0.18
C GLN A 21 30.90 -49.89 -0.81
N GLU A 22 31.12 -50.52 -1.96
CA GLU A 22 30.18 -50.68 -3.09
C GLU A 22 29.44 -52.04 -3.08
N LEU A 23 28.19 -52.01 -3.58
CA LEU A 23 27.35 -53.04 -4.27
C LEU A 23 26.98 -54.37 -3.54
N PRO A 24 25.77 -54.95 -3.77
CA PRO A 24 25.29 -55.33 -5.11
C PRO A 24 23.85 -54.89 -5.47
N THR A 25 23.64 -54.98 -6.77
CA THR A 25 22.43 -54.83 -7.58
C THR A 25 21.26 -55.76 -7.21
N SER A 26 20.06 -55.29 -7.58
CA SER A 26 18.83 -56.03 -7.90
C SER A 26 17.82 -56.31 -6.78
N SER A 27 16.68 -55.62 -6.86
CA SER A 27 15.36 -56.21 -6.60
C SER A 27 14.26 -55.35 -7.25
N SER A 28 13.87 -55.77 -8.45
CA SER A 28 12.53 -55.68 -9.05
C SER A 28 11.49 -54.74 -8.41
N PHE A 29 11.15 -53.67 -9.14
CA PHE A 29 9.85 -53.01 -9.02
C PHE A 29 8.75 -53.94 -9.58
N PRO A 30 7.67 -54.25 -8.85
CA PRO A 30 6.54 -54.93 -9.45
C PRO A 30 5.80 -53.94 -10.36
N THR A 31 5.88 -54.22 -11.66
CA THR A 31 5.03 -53.64 -12.69
C THR A 31 3.63 -54.21 -12.52
N THR A 32 2.71 -53.47 -11.91
CA THR A 32 1.28 -53.76 -12.04
C THR A 32 0.77 -53.16 -13.35
N LYS A 33 0.90 -53.96 -14.42
CA LYS A 33 0.00 -53.88 -15.56
C LYS A 33 -1.40 -54.21 -15.04
N GLN A 34 -2.28 -53.22 -14.98
CA GLN A 34 -3.71 -53.47 -15.04
C GLN A 34 -4.28 -52.73 -16.24
N CYS A 35 -4.38 -53.50 -17.31
CA CYS A 35 -5.21 -53.21 -18.46
C CYS A 35 -6.66 -53.42 -18.02
N CYS A 36 -7.44 -52.35 -17.93
CA CYS A 36 -8.90 -52.44 -17.93
C CYS A 36 -9.45 -51.50 -18.99
N LYS A 37 -9.76 -52.10 -20.14
CA LYS A 37 -10.66 -51.57 -21.15
C LYS A 37 -12.07 -51.46 -20.53
N PHE A 38 -12.63 -50.27 -20.49
CA PHE A 38 -14.08 -50.04 -20.56
C PHE A 38 -14.28 -48.74 -21.36
N SER A 39 -14.36 -48.88 -22.68
CA SER A 39 -15.60 -48.77 -23.46
C SER A 39 -16.25 -47.40 -23.33
N ARG A 40 -15.94 -46.54 -24.32
CA ARG A 40 -16.75 -45.37 -24.69
C ARG A 40 -18.22 -45.78 -24.74
N ARG A 41 -19.07 -45.09 -23.98
CA ARG A 41 -20.49 -45.03 -24.30
C ARG A 41 -20.74 -43.73 -25.05
N GLU A 42 -21.31 -43.91 -26.22
CA GLU A 42 -21.76 -42.92 -27.18
C GLU A 42 -22.71 -41.91 -26.51
N LEU A 43 -22.50 -40.63 -26.80
CA LEU A 43 -23.60 -39.69 -26.90
C LEU A 43 -23.70 -39.33 -28.38
N THR A 44 -24.70 -39.93 -29.00
CA THR A 44 -25.13 -39.71 -30.38
C THR A 44 -25.39 -38.23 -30.61
N ILE A 45 -24.60 -37.66 -31.52
CA ILE A 45 -24.89 -36.40 -32.22
C ILE A 45 -25.99 -36.74 -33.23
N GLN A 46 -27.14 -36.10 -33.11
CA GLN A 46 -28.06 -35.95 -34.23
C GLN A 46 -28.35 -34.47 -34.45
N SER A 47 -27.72 -33.94 -35.49
CA SER A 47 -28.08 -32.70 -36.16
C SER A 47 -29.48 -32.80 -36.77
N ASN A 48 -30.18 -31.67 -36.80
CA ASN A 48 -30.92 -31.09 -37.94
C ASN A 48 -31.56 -29.78 -37.44
N SER A 49 -31.07 -28.60 -37.82
CA SER A 49 -31.25 -27.87 -39.09
C SER A 49 -32.42 -26.87 -39.06
N LEU A 50 -32.04 -25.60 -39.27
CA LEU A 50 -32.75 -24.44 -39.82
C LEU A 50 -34.24 -24.55 -40.22
N LEU A 51 -35.01 -23.51 -39.86
CA LEU A 51 -35.79 -22.75 -40.84
C LEU A 51 -36.07 -21.29 -40.39
N LEU A 52 -35.93 -20.37 -41.36
CA LEU A 52 -36.18 -18.92 -41.38
C LEU A 52 -37.68 -18.56 -41.51
N LEU A 53 -38.04 -17.32 -41.12
CA LEU A 53 -38.90 -16.30 -41.80
C LEU A 53 -39.35 -15.24 -40.75
N LEU A 54 -38.90 -13.95 -40.75
CA LEU A 54 -39.39 -12.76 -41.51
C LEU A 54 -40.93 -12.61 -41.45
N PHE A 55 -41.59 -11.49 -41.08
CA PHE A 55 -41.45 -10.02 -41.22
C PHE A 55 -42.20 -9.33 -40.03
N GLY A 56 -42.14 -8.03 -39.71
CA GLY A 56 -41.76 -6.84 -40.44
C GLY A 56 -41.79 -5.55 -39.60
N SER A 57 -41.37 -4.49 -40.28
CA SER A 57 -41.13 -3.07 -39.97
C SER A 57 -42.21 -2.26 -39.21
N GLN A 58 -41.77 -1.23 -38.46
CA GLN A 58 -42.08 0.19 -38.73
C GLN A 58 -40.97 1.15 -38.26
N SER A 59 -40.83 2.24 -39.00
CA SER A 59 -39.83 3.30 -39.02
C SER A 59 -40.28 4.51 -38.16
N LEU A 60 -39.34 5.30 -37.62
CA LEU A 60 -39.18 6.75 -37.93
C LEU A 60 -38.13 7.46 -37.02
N ASN A 61 -36.98 7.69 -37.66
CA ASN A 61 -36.08 8.84 -37.70
C ASN A 61 -35.26 9.44 -36.52
N PRO A 62 -34.04 9.97 -36.84
CA PRO A 62 -33.01 10.43 -35.90
C PRO A 62 -32.81 11.96 -35.90
N PHE A 63 -32.26 12.52 -34.82
CA PHE A 63 -31.64 13.86 -34.79
C PHE A 63 -30.36 13.77 -33.95
N GLN A 64 -29.16 13.72 -34.54
CA GLN A 64 -28.38 14.76 -35.22
C GLN A 64 -27.41 15.45 -34.25
N MET A 65 -26.14 15.07 -34.41
CA MET A 65 -24.95 15.66 -33.82
C MET A 65 -24.54 16.87 -34.66
N SER A 66 -24.18 18.00 -34.03
CA SER A 66 -23.66 19.19 -34.72
C SER A 66 -22.48 19.80 -33.94
N ASN A 67 -21.46 20.19 -34.71
CA ASN A 67 -20.18 20.73 -34.29
C ASN A 67 -20.21 22.22 -33.89
N ALA A 68 -19.09 22.64 -33.29
CA ALA A 68 -18.70 23.95 -32.76
C ALA A 68 -18.84 25.18 -33.70
N GLN A 69 -18.91 26.39 -33.11
CA GLN A 69 -17.87 27.44 -33.23
C GLN A 69 -18.12 28.65 -32.31
N ALA A 70 -17.02 29.34 -32.01
CA ALA A 70 -16.87 30.52 -31.16
C ALA A 70 -17.16 31.84 -31.91
N GLU A 71 -17.45 32.90 -31.16
CA GLU A 71 -17.35 34.29 -31.64
C GLU A 71 -16.82 35.21 -30.53
N GLU A 72 -15.81 36.01 -30.88
CA GLU A 72 -15.15 37.06 -30.10
C GLU A 72 -15.93 38.37 -30.15
N GLN A 73 -15.76 39.22 -29.11
CA GLN A 73 -15.51 40.68 -29.13
C GLN A 73 -16.00 41.29 -27.79
N SER A 74 -15.16 41.76 -26.86
CA SER A 74 -14.21 42.89 -26.83
C SER A 74 -14.82 44.20 -26.27
N TRP A 75 -14.24 44.64 -25.13
CA TRP A 75 -14.12 46.00 -24.56
C TRP A 75 -15.35 46.52 -23.78
N THR A 76 -15.23 47.12 -22.59
CA THR A 76 -14.36 48.26 -22.20
C THR A 76 -14.00 48.32 -20.70
N ASP A 77 -12.92 49.05 -20.41
CA ASP A 77 -12.43 49.51 -19.09
C ASP A 77 -13.41 50.43 -18.33
N THR A 78 -13.41 50.39 -16.98
CA THR A 78 -13.02 51.50 -16.06
C THR A 78 -13.43 51.23 -14.59
N LYS A 79 -12.42 51.04 -13.72
CA LYS A 79 -12.25 51.56 -12.33
C LYS A 79 -13.48 52.06 -11.52
N THR A 80 -13.73 51.46 -10.34
CA THR A 80 -13.56 52.05 -8.96
C THR A 80 -14.60 51.56 -7.92
N LYS A 81 -14.07 50.91 -6.86
CA LYS A 81 -14.46 50.83 -5.43
C LYS A 81 -15.77 50.17 -4.92
N GLU A 82 -15.48 49.27 -3.96
CA GLU A 82 -16.06 49.07 -2.61
C GLU A 82 -17.39 48.31 -2.46
N GLU A 83 -17.25 47.24 -1.65
CA GLU A 83 -18.25 46.58 -0.78
C GLU A 83 -19.49 45.98 -1.44
N GLN A 84 -19.47 44.65 -1.65
CA GLN A 84 -20.48 43.73 -1.10
C GLN A 84 -19.81 42.36 -0.82
N VAL A 85 -19.61 42.11 0.47
CA VAL A 85 -19.25 40.82 1.06
C VAL A 85 -20.54 40.02 1.30
N GLU A 86 -20.40 38.69 1.31
CA GLU A 86 -21.39 37.66 1.68
C GLU A 86 -22.44 37.25 0.64
N ASN A 87 -22.11 36.24 -0.17
CA ASN A 87 -22.52 34.86 0.08
C ASN A 87 -22.18 33.98 -1.12
N LEU A 88 -21.29 33.00 -0.94
CA LEU A 88 -21.15 31.76 -1.72
C LEU A 88 -20.11 30.86 -1.03
N ASN A 89 -20.41 30.43 0.20
CA ASN A 89 -19.58 29.48 0.96
C ASN A 89 -20.42 28.26 1.34
N THR A 90 -20.54 27.30 0.41
CA THR A 90 -21.02 25.95 0.75
C THR A 90 -20.39 24.87 -0.15
N ALA A 91 -19.09 24.95 -0.46
CA ALA A 91 -18.35 23.85 -1.12
C ALA A 91 -16.79 23.90 -1.05
N SER A 92 -16.16 24.53 -0.05
CA SER A 92 -14.68 24.73 -0.07
C SER A 92 -14.01 24.74 1.31
N SER A 93 -14.24 23.72 2.14
CA SER A 93 -13.57 23.61 3.45
C SER A 93 -12.27 22.79 3.42
N CYS A 94 -12.08 21.90 2.45
CA CYS A 94 -10.96 20.93 2.46
C CYS A 94 -9.83 21.21 1.47
N THR A 95 -9.94 22.27 0.67
CA THR A 95 -8.95 22.61 -0.37
C THR A 95 -7.91 23.61 0.12
N SER A 96 -8.22 24.44 1.13
CA SER A 96 -7.32 25.45 1.69
C SER A 96 -6.69 24.98 3.00
N LYS A 97 -5.77 24.00 2.93
CA LYS A 97 -5.00 23.56 4.10
C LYS A 97 -3.79 24.45 4.32
N SER A 98 -3.55 24.83 5.57
CA SER A 98 -2.43 25.72 5.93
C SER A 98 -1.17 24.91 6.27
N LEU A 99 -0.02 25.32 5.71
CA LEU A 99 1.27 24.67 5.98
C LEU A 99 1.85 25.21 7.29
N THR A 100 2.21 24.30 8.20
CA THR A 100 2.73 24.63 9.53
C THR A 100 4.21 24.30 9.71
N LYS A 101 4.66 23.17 9.15
CA LYS A 101 6.02 22.67 9.24
C LYS A 101 6.44 22.08 7.90
N ARG A 102 7.75 21.96 7.67
CA ARG A 102 8.32 21.27 6.52
C ARG A 102 9.21 20.11 7.00
N ALA A 103 9.23 19.04 6.22
CA ALA A 103 10.04 17.85 6.47
C ALA A 103 10.74 17.44 5.17
N PHE A 104 11.93 16.84 5.26
CA PHE A 104 12.63 16.28 4.12
C PHE A 104 12.83 14.77 4.26
N LEU A 105 12.83 14.08 3.12
CA LEU A 105 13.12 12.65 2.98
C LEU A 105 14.15 12.46 1.86
N ASP A 106 15.36 12.00 2.19
CA ASP A 106 16.37 11.63 1.21
C ASP A 106 16.16 10.18 0.79
N ILE A 107 16.02 9.92 -0.51
CA ILE A 107 15.66 8.62 -1.07
C ILE A 107 16.82 8.01 -1.84
N SER A 108 17.00 6.70 -1.68
CA SER A 108 17.85 5.87 -2.54
C SER A 108 17.09 4.66 -3.08
N ILE A 109 17.48 4.20 -4.27
CA ILE A 109 17.02 2.95 -4.89
C ILE A 109 18.26 2.09 -5.14
N ASP A 110 18.28 0.87 -4.60
CA ASP A 110 19.43 -0.05 -4.66
C ASP A 110 20.76 0.59 -4.19
N GLY A 111 20.65 1.47 -3.19
CA GLY A 111 21.78 2.19 -2.61
C GLY A 111 22.25 3.41 -3.40
N GLN A 112 21.69 3.68 -4.58
CA GLN A 112 21.98 4.89 -5.35
C GLN A 112 21.06 6.03 -4.91
N PRO A 113 21.58 7.23 -4.57
CA PRO A 113 20.75 8.36 -4.19
C PRO A 113 19.95 8.86 -5.40
N VAL A 114 18.64 8.97 -5.24
CA VAL A 114 17.70 9.32 -6.31
C VAL A 114 17.28 10.78 -6.19
N GLY A 115 17.08 11.28 -4.97
CA GLY A 115 16.75 12.68 -4.72
C GLY A 115 16.15 12.90 -3.32
N ARG A 116 15.68 14.13 -3.11
CA ARG A 116 15.04 14.57 -1.86
C ARG A 116 13.58 14.90 -2.11
N ILE A 117 12.70 14.47 -1.22
CA ILE A 117 11.29 14.86 -1.18
C ILE A 117 11.12 15.85 -0.04
N ILE A 118 10.50 17.00 -0.31
CA ILE A 118 10.12 17.98 0.72
C ILE A 118 8.61 17.91 0.92
N VAL A 119 8.18 17.72 2.16
CA VAL A 119 6.78 17.58 2.55
C VAL A 119 6.37 18.77 3.41
N GLY A 120 5.27 19.43 3.06
CA GLY A 120 4.60 20.42 3.90
C GLY A 120 3.51 19.75 4.74
N LEU A 121 3.48 20.06 6.04
CA LEU A 121 2.61 19.42 7.02
C LEU A 121 1.45 20.33 7.45
N TYR A 122 0.25 19.75 7.54
CA TYR A 122 -1.02 20.43 7.86
C TYR A 122 -1.35 20.40 9.36
N GLY A 123 -0.48 20.96 10.20
CA GLY A 123 -0.58 20.86 11.66
C GLY A 123 -1.85 21.46 12.27
N ASN A 124 -2.53 22.35 11.55
CA ASN A 124 -3.81 22.91 11.99
C ASN A 124 -5.01 22.00 11.65
N ASP A 125 -4.88 21.17 10.60
CA ASP A 125 -5.96 20.31 10.11
C ASP A 125 -5.88 18.90 10.69
N ALA A 126 -4.66 18.37 10.88
CA ALA A 126 -4.39 17.05 11.45
C ALA A 126 -3.28 17.13 12.52
N PRO A 127 -3.50 17.83 13.65
CA PRO A 127 -2.50 18.03 14.69
C PRO A 127 -1.88 16.73 15.23
N VAL A 128 -2.66 15.67 15.47
CA VAL A 128 -2.15 14.41 16.04
C VAL A 128 -1.30 13.67 15.02
N GLY A 129 -1.78 13.56 13.78
CA GLY A 129 -1.07 12.98 12.66
C GLY A 129 0.22 13.72 12.34
N VAL A 130 0.19 15.04 12.31
CA VAL A 130 1.37 15.87 12.05
C VAL A 130 2.37 15.80 13.20
N ALA A 131 1.93 15.80 14.46
CA ALA A 131 2.83 15.59 15.59
C ALA A 131 3.53 14.22 15.50
N THR A 132 2.76 13.16 15.25
CA THR A 132 3.28 11.80 15.07
C THR A 132 4.30 11.73 13.93
N PHE A 133 3.95 12.27 12.76
CA PHE A 133 4.86 12.29 11.60
C PHE A 133 6.13 13.09 11.89
N SER A 134 5.98 14.27 12.50
CA SER A 134 7.06 15.19 12.86
C SER A 134 8.05 14.55 13.83
N ASP A 135 7.55 13.87 14.86
CA ASP A 135 8.38 13.21 15.87
C ASP A 135 9.19 12.07 15.25
N ILE A 136 8.56 11.24 14.42
CA ILE A 136 9.24 10.14 13.74
C ILE A 136 10.26 10.66 12.71
N VAL A 137 9.92 11.67 11.91
CA VAL A 137 10.84 12.27 10.94
C VAL A 137 12.06 12.85 11.65
N SER A 138 11.86 13.56 12.75
CA SER A 138 12.96 14.18 13.52
C SER A 138 13.86 13.15 14.21
N GLY A 139 13.33 11.97 14.54
CA GLY A 139 14.05 10.96 15.31
C GLY A 139 14.20 11.30 16.80
N SER A 140 13.54 12.34 17.30
CA SER A 140 13.64 12.81 18.70
C SER A 140 13.24 11.74 19.72
N ALA A 141 12.30 10.86 19.36
CA ALA A 141 11.81 9.77 20.19
C ALA A 141 12.64 8.47 20.08
N GLY A 142 13.82 8.51 19.44
CA GLY A 142 14.66 7.32 19.22
C GLY A 142 14.12 6.34 18.15
N ILE A 143 13.00 6.68 17.51
CA ILE A 143 12.41 5.98 16.37
C ILE A 143 12.41 6.90 15.15
N SER A 144 12.71 6.37 13.96
CA SER A 144 12.77 7.19 12.75
C SER A 144 12.44 6.41 11.47
N TYR A 145 12.06 7.14 10.42
CA TYR A 145 11.98 6.64 9.04
C TYR A 145 13.36 6.39 8.42
N ARG A 146 14.41 6.95 9.02
CA ARG A 146 15.79 6.80 8.55
C ARG A 146 16.21 5.33 8.46
N ARG A 147 16.76 4.95 7.30
CA ARG A 147 17.19 3.60 6.88
C ARG A 147 16.07 2.55 6.87
N LYS A 148 14.82 2.99 6.73
CA LYS A 148 13.68 2.10 6.50
C LYS A 148 13.18 2.21 5.06
N GLU A 149 12.69 1.09 4.56
CA GLU A 149 12.34 0.88 3.17
C GLU A 149 10.85 1.08 2.88
N PHE A 150 10.55 1.38 1.62
CA PHE A 150 9.19 1.27 1.08
C PHE A 150 8.85 -0.20 0.90
N VAL A 151 7.68 -0.59 1.39
CA VAL A 151 7.25 -2.00 1.46
C VAL A 151 6.27 -2.35 0.35
N LYS A 152 5.59 -1.36 -0.23
CA LYS A 152 4.57 -1.55 -1.24
C LYS A 152 4.54 -0.38 -2.22
N ILE A 153 4.41 -0.67 -3.51
CA ILE A 153 4.31 0.32 -4.58
C ILE A 153 3.07 -0.04 -5.39
N MET A 154 2.03 0.78 -5.25
CA MET A 154 0.78 0.67 -5.99
C MET A 154 0.77 1.61 -7.21
N PRO A 155 -0.13 1.39 -8.19
CA PRO A 155 -0.28 2.29 -9.33
C PRO A 155 -0.58 3.76 -8.98
N SER A 156 -1.18 3.99 -7.81
CA SER A 156 -1.72 5.29 -7.33
C SER A 156 -0.95 5.87 -6.14
N TYR A 157 -0.19 5.06 -5.39
CA TYR A 157 0.57 5.50 -4.22
C TYR A 157 1.77 4.58 -3.91
N VAL A 158 2.71 5.09 -3.12
CA VAL A 158 3.83 4.33 -2.57
C VAL A 158 3.72 4.29 -1.05
N GLN A 159 3.98 3.13 -0.43
CA GLN A 159 3.83 2.92 1.02
C GLN A 159 5.17 2.64 1.68
N HIS A 160 5.49 3.45 2.68
CA HIS A 160 6.65 3.29 3.53
C HIS A 160 6.38 2.32 4.68
N GLY A 161 7.35 1.48 5.02
CA GLY A 161 7.21 0.46 6.06
C GLY A 161 7.24 0.98 7.51
N GLY A 162 7.07 2.29 7.71
CA GLY A 162 6.99 2.94 9.01
C GLY A 162 8.33 3.05 9.72
N VAL A 163 8.37 2.77 11.02
CA VAL A 163 9.58 2.99 11.82
C VAL A 163 10.56 1.81 11.79
N ARG A 164 11.84 2.14 11.92
CA ARG A 164 12.86 1.19 12.37
C ARG A 164 13.15 1.45 13.85
N SER A 165 13.07 0.40 14.66
CA SER A 165 13.49 0.40 16.06
C SER A 165 15.00 0.12 16.12
N TYR A 166 15.75 0.99 16.81
CA TYR A 166 17.18 0.78 17.10
C TYR A 166 17.32 0.42 18.58
N GLY A 167 17.57 -0.85 18.91
CA GLY A 167 17.98 -1.26 20.26
C GLY A 167 16.91 -1.22 21.36
N VAL A 168 17.38 -1.31 22.61
CA VAL A 168 16.62 -1.49 23.86
C VAL A 168 15.62 -0.35 24.12
N ASP A 169 15.95 0.87 23.70
CA ASP A 169 15.12 2.06 23.92
C ASP A 169 13.83 2.06 23.08
N ALA A 170 13.82 1.36 21.95
CA ALA A 170 12.66 1.30 21.09
C ALA A 170 11.59 0.29 21.56
N GLU A 171 11.94 -0.68 22.41
CA GLU A 171 10.92 -1.44 23.16
C GLU A 171 10.25 -0.58 24.24
N MET A 172 11.01 0.33 24.87
CA MET A 172 10.48 1.27 25.85
C MET A 172 9.56 2.29 25.17
N ALA A 173 9.97 2.88 24.04
CA ALA A 173 9.16 3.82 23.25
C ALA A 173 7.85 3.18 22.72
N LYS A 174 7.87 1.89 22.37
CA LYS A 174 6.66 1.14 22.02
C LYS A 174 5.67 1.00 23.18
N ARG A 175 6.17 0.88 24.42
CA ARG A 175 5.34 0.68 25.62
C ARG A 175 4.76 1.97 26.20
N THR A 176 5.43 3.10 26.05
CA THR A 176 5.07 4.33 26.79
C THR A 176 4.22 5.35 26.05
N GLY A 177 3.96 5.22 24.74
CA GLY A 177 3.17 6.25 24.05
C GLY A 177 2.50 5.87 22.73
N ILE A 178 3.03 4.89 21.98
CA ILE A 178 2.55 4.64 20.61
C ILE A 178 1.09 4.12 20.60
N THR A 179 0.69 3.25 21.54
CA THR A 179 -0.69 2.70 21.56
C THR A 179 -1.75 3.79 21.78
N SER A 180 -1.52 4.71 22.73
CA SER A 180 -2.45 5.80 22.99
C SER A 180 -2.48 6.82 21.85
N THR A 181 -1.34 7.06 21.17
CA THR A 181 -1.34 7.90 19.97
C THR A 181 -2.14 7.28 18.82
N VAL A 182 -2.18 5.96 18.71
CA VAL A 182 -2.94 5.27 17.64
C VAL A 182 -4.45 5.46 17.81
N GLU A 183 -4.98 5.38 19.03
CA GLU A 183 -6.39 5.66 19.30
C GLU A 183 -6.76 7.11 18.92
N ASN A 184 -5.92 8.07 19.32
CA ASN A 184 -6.12 9.48 18.96
C ASN A 184 -6.04 9.72 17.43
N LEU A 185 -5.20 8.97 16.71
CA LEU A 185 -5.11 9.04 15.24
C LEU A 185 -6.39 8.53 14.57
N VAL A 186 -7.01 7.47 15.11
CA VAL A 186 -8.28 6.95 14.60
C VAL A 186 -9.39 7.99 14.78
N GLU A 187 -9.49 8.59 15.96
CA GLU A 187 -10.48 9.65 16.22
C GLU A 187 -10.29 10.88 15.33
N GLU A 188 -9.04 11.31 15.12
CA GLU A 188 -8.72 12.44 14.24
C GLU A 188 -9.08 12.13 12.77
N TRP A 189 -8.81 10.90 12.32
CA TRP A 189 -9.21 10.44 10.99
C TRP A 189 -10.73 10.42 10.82
N GLU A 190 -11.49 9.93 11.80
CA GLU A 190 -12.96 9.93 11.75
C GLU A 190 -13.53 11.37 11.74
N LYS A 191 -12.94 12.29 12.51
CA LYS A 191 -13.32 13.72 12.48
C LYS A 191 -13.01 14.38 11.13
N MET A 192 -11.85 14.08 10.54
CA MET A 192 -11.48 14.52 9.20
C MET A 192 -12.45 13.94 8.15
N GLU A 193 -12.93 12.72 8.36
CA GLU A 193 -13.90 12.06 7.49
C GLU A 193 -15.22 12.86 7.45
N GLU A 194 -15.74 13.20 8.63
CA GLU A 194 -16.97 13.99 8.81
C GLU A 194 -16.83 15.43 8.29
N LYS A 195 -15.71 16.10 8.58
CA LYS A 195 -15.47 17.50 8.19
C LYS A 195 -15.41 17.71 6.67
N CYS A 196 -14.82 16.76 5.95
CA CYS A 196 -14.56 16.91 4.51
C CYS A 196 -15.63 16.32 3.60
N GLY A 197 -16.62 15.60 4.13
CA GLY A 197 -17.72 15.03 3.35
C GLY A 197 -17.25 14.10 2.23
N ALA A 198 -18.12 13.90 1.24
CA ALA A 198 -17.89 13.03 0.09
C ALA A 198 -16.96 13.71 -0.95
N GLY A 199 -15.70 13.32 -0.98
CA GLY A 199 -14.70 13.75 -1.97
C GLY A 199 -13.37 13.05 -1.74
N THR A 200 -12.56 12.88 -2.79
CA THR A 200 -11.25 12.22 -2.68
C THR A 200 -10.29 13.09 -1.87
N LYS A 201 -9.75 12.55 -0.78
CA LYS A 201 -8.89 13.31 0.16
C LYS A 201 -7.42 13.10 -0.16
N ASN A 202 -7.07 11.86 -0.49
CA ASN A 202 -5.74 11.47 -0.94
C ASN A 202 -5.56 11.83 -2.43
N LEU A 203 -5.44 13.12 -2.71
CA LEU A 203 -5.11 13.65 -4.03
C LEU A 203 -3.64 13.37 -4.39
N ALA A 204 -3.29 13.48 -5.67
CA ALA A 204 -1.90 13.39 -6.12
C ALA A 204 -0.97 14.31 -5.31
N GLY A 205 0.17 13.77 -4.86
CA GLY A 205 1.14 14.46 -4.02
C GLY A 205 0.77 14.55 -2.53
N SER A 206 -0.39 14.03 -2.10
CA SER A 206 -0.73 13.95 -0.68
C SER A 206 0.19 12.98 0.07
N VAL A 207 0.48 13.31 1.32
CA VAL A 207 1.22 12.45 2.27
C VAL A 207 0.29 12.14 3.43
N SER A 208 0.12 10.85 3.72
CA SER A 208 -0.87 10.38 4.67
C SER A 208 -0.31 9.30 5.59
N ILE A 209 -0.68 9.33 6.88
CA ILE A 209 -0.37 8.24 7.81
C ILE A 209 -1.42 7.14 7.64
N VAL A 210 -0.96 5.90 7.63
CA VAL A 210 -1.80 4.70 7.57
C VAL A 210 -2.40 4.44 8.95
N VAL A 211 -3.70 4.69 9.06
CA VAL A 211 -4.52 4.50 10.27
C VAL A 211 -5.29 3.18 10.22
N ARG A 212 -5.41 2.53 9.06
CA ARG A 212 -5.87 1.14 8.88
C ARG A 212 -5.07 0.53 7.75
N ASP A 213 -4.84 -0.79 7.75
CA ASP A 213 -4.12 -1.42 6.64
C ASP A 213 -4.92 -1.25 5.33
N PRO A 214 -4.40 -0.53 4.31
CA PRO A 214 -5.14 -0.27 3.06
C PRO A 214 -5.34 -1.53 2.22
N SER A 215 -4.59 -2.61 2.49
CA SER A 215 -4.78 -3.90 1.83
C SER A 215 -5.93 -4.71 2.41
N LYS A 216 -6.37 -4.39 3.63
CA LYS A 216 -7.49 -5.07 4.26
C LYS A 216 -8.77 -4.31 3.91
N PRO A 217 -9.84 -5.02 3.49
CA PRO A 217 -11.12 -4.38 3.28
C PRO A 217 -11.57 -3.72 4.58
N PRO A 218 -12.33 -2.61 4.50
CA PRO A 218 -12.88 -1.98 5.69
C PRO A 218 -13.69 -3.02 6.51
N PRO A 219 -13.73 -2.89 7.85
CA PRO A 219 -14.49 -3.79 8.71
C PRO A 219 -15.93 -3.88 8.21
N LYS A 220 -16.38 -5.08 7.88
CA LYS A 220 -17.75 -5.30 7.41
C LYS A 220 -18.66 -5.44 8.63
N LEU A 221 -19.81 -4.77 8.58
CA LEU A 221 -20.91 -5.03 9.52
C LEU A 221 -21.51 -6.39 9.18
N LYS A 222 -21.55 -7.30 10.15
CA LYS A 222 -22.15 -8.63 10.03
C LYS A 222 -23.35 -8.72 10.96
N LEU A 223 -24.47 -9.25 10.47
CA LEU A 223 -25.60 -9.59 11.32
C LEU A 223 -25.32 -10.96 11.93
N VAL A 224 -25.14 -11.02 13.25
CA VAL A 224 -24.76 -12.23 13.98
C VAL A 224 -25.83 -12.54 15.01
N ALA A 225 -26.27 -13.80 15.07
CA ALA A 225 -27.18 -14.25 16.10
C ALA A 225 -26.39 -14.59 17.37
N ARG A 226 -26.48 -13.76 18.41
CA ARG A 226 -25.88 -14.01 19.73
C ARG A 226 -27.01 -14.09 20.76
N LYS A 227 -27.03 -15.17 21.55
CA LYS A 227 -28.03 -15.38 22.62
C LYS A 227 -29.49 -15.25 22.14
N GLY A 228 -29.79 -15.67 20.90
CA GLY A 228 -31.13 -15.62 20.33
C GLY A 228 -31.58 -14.23 19.84
N LYS A 229 -30.71 -13.22 19.87
CA LYS A 229 -30.95 -11.89 19.30
C LYS A 229 -30.03 -11.66 18.10
N LEU A 230 -30.52 -10.96 17.09
CA LEU A 230 -29.71 -10.48 15.98
C LEU A 230 -28.96 -9.21 16.41
N GLU A 231 -27.64 -9.27 16.40
CA GLU A 231 -26.74 -8.16 16.74
C GLU A 231 -25.91 -7.81 15.50
N ILE A 232 -25.64 -6.52 15.29
CA ILE A 232 -24.70 -6.07 14.27
C ILE A 232 -23.31 -6.11 14.92
N ASP A 233 -22.47 -7.00 14.44
CA ASP A 233 -21.09 -7.17 14.88
C ASP A 233 -20.16 -6.58 13.82
N GLN A 234 -19.23 -5.72 14.23
CA GLN A 234 -18.22 -5.19 13.32
C GLN A 234 -17.06 -6.17 13.30
N GLU A 235 -16.71 -6.71 12.13
CA GLU A 235 -15.59 -7.63 12.01
C GLU A 235 -14.30 -6.99 12.54
N GLU A 236 -13.80 -7.50 13.67
CA GLU A 236 -12.54 -7.03 14.24
C GLU A 236 -11.38 -7.43 13.32
N VAL A 237 -10.86 -6.44 12.59
CA VAL A 237 -9.63 -6.60 11.83
C VAL A 237 -8.49 -6.67 12.85
N GLY A 238 -8.10 -7.88 13.23
CA GLY A 238 -7.17 -8.20 14.31
C GLY A 238 -5.71 -7.77 14.12
N THR A 239 -5.46 -6.58 13.57
CA THR A 239 -4.13 -5.97 13.60
C THR A 239 -4.32 -4.48 13.79
N ALA A 240 -3.92 -4.00 14.97
CA ALA A 240 -3.87 -2.58 15.28
C ALA A 240 -3.07 -1.87 14.18
N PRO A 241 -3.55 -0.71 13.69
CA PRO A 241 -2.81 0.05 12.71
C PRO A 241 -1.49 0.50 13.30
N ASN A 242 -0.45 0.46 12.47
CA ASN A 242 0.90 0.68 12.94
C ASN A 242 1.12 2.14 13.37
N GLY A 243 0.24 3.08 12.95
CA GLY A 243 0.30 4.53 13.25
C GLY A 243 1.56 5.23 12.73
N THR A 244 2.50 4.44 12.23
CA THR A 244 3.84 4.86 11.81
C THR A 244 4.04 4.69 10.32
N GLU A 245 3.27 3.82 9.66
CA GLU A 245 3.38 3.68 8.20
C GLU A 245 2.79 4.92 7.54
N PHE A 246 3.37 5.35 6.43
CA PHE A 246 2.84 6.46 5.66
C PHE A 246 2.83 6.12 4.17
N VAL A 247 1.95 6.79 3.45
CA VAL A 247 1.81 6.69 2.00
C VAL A 247 2.05 8.04 1.36
N ILE A 248 2.59 8.03 0.15
CA ILE A 248 2.67 9.19 -0.73
C ILE A 248 1.88 8.86 -1.99
N ALA A 249 0.82 9.63 -2.27
CA ALA A 249 0.01 9.45 -3.46
C ALA A 249 0.73 10.01 -4.69
N ASN A 250 0.88 9.21 -5.74
CA ASN A 250 1.36 9.70 -7.04
C ASN A 250 0.21 10.16 -7.95
N LYS A 251 -1.02 9.68 -7.66
CA LYS A 251 -2.28 9.99 -8.34
C LYS A 251 -3.39 10.08 -7.30
N ASP A 252 -4.54 10.58 -7.71
CA ASP A 252 -5.75 10.56 -6.88
C ASP A 252 -6.08 9.12 -6.47
N SER A 253 -6.14 8.89 -5.16
CA SER A 253 -6.17 7.56 -4.54
C SER A 253 -7.36 7.43 -3.57
N PRO A 254 -8.62 7.37 -4.07
CA PRO A 254 -9.80 7.27 -3.21
C PRO A 254 -9.80 6.01 -2.33
N GLU A 255 -9.10 4.96 -2.73
CA GLU A 255 -8.94 3.74 -1.92
C GLU A 255 -8.20 3.98 -0.60
N LEU A 256 -7.39 5.04 -0.49
CA LEU A 256 -6.69 5.41 0.73
C LEU A 256 -7.59 6.15 1.72
N ASP A 257 -8.68 6.77 1.26
CA ASP A 257 -9.52 7.63 2.11
C ASP A 257 -10.10 6.83 3.29
N ALA A 258 -10.41 5.55 3.09
CA ALA A 258 -10.94 4.65 4.12
C ALA A 258 -9.90 4.18 5.18
N SER A 259 -8.62 4.52 5.00
CA SER A 259 -7.52 3.89 5.74
C SER A 259 -6.34 4.80 6.07
N ALA A 260 -6.27 5.99 5.49
CA ALA A 260 -5.15 6.89 5.63
C ALA A 260 -5.61 8.32 5.96
N LEU A 261 -4.98 8.90 6.98
CA LEU A 261 -5.15 10.29 7.39
C LEU A 261 -4.17 11.19 6.66
N VAL A 262 -4.67 12.15 5.90
CA VAL A 262 -3.83 13.12 5.18
C VAL A 262 -3.17 14.09 6.16
N VAL A 263 -1.85 14.02 6.27
CA VAL A 263 -1.04 14.87 7.16
C VAL A 263 -0.28 15.97 6.44
N GLY A 264 -0.14 15.88 5.11
CA GLY A 264 0.64 16.84 4.34
C GLY A 264 0.52 16.70 2.83
N LYS A 265 1.37 17.44 2.12
CA LYS A 265 1.61 17.29 0.69
C LYS A 265 3.08 17.43 0.35
N VAL A 266 3.50 16.81 -0.73
CA VAL A 266 4.81 17.03 -1.33
C VAL A 266 4.85 18.44 -1.93
N LEU A 267 5.88 19.20 -1.60
CA LEU A 267 6.17 20.52 -2.14
C LEU A 267 7.22 20.45 -3.24
N GLU A 268 8.25 19.62 -3.04
CA GLU A 268 9.36 19.41 -3.96
C GLU A 268 9.72 17.92 -4.00
N GLY A 269 10.24 17.43 -5.13
CA GLY A 269 10.65 16.04 -5.27
C GLY A 269 9.55 15.08 -5.72
N MET A 270 8.48 15.57 -6.36
CA MET A 270 7.45 14.68 -6.94
C MET A 270 8.03 13.75 -8.01
N GLU A 271 9.03 14.20 -8.76
CA GLU A 271 9.79 13.39 -9.71
C GLU A 271 10.55 12.23 -9.04
N VAL A 272 10.88 12.34 -7.74
CA VAL A 272 11.44 11.23 -6.96
C VAL A 272 10.34 10.21 -6.67
N VAL A 273 9.14 10.66 -6.28
CA VAL A 273 7.97 9.80 -6.02
C VAL A 273 7.57 9.02 -7.27
N GLU A 274 7.52 9.68 -8.43
CA GLU A 274 7.24 9.03 -9.71
C GLU A 274 8.28 7.97 -10.07
N ARG A 275 9.58 8.26 -9.84
CA ARG A 275 10.65 7.27 -10.03
C ARG A 275 10.52 6.07 -9.10
N ILE A 276 10.10 6.27 -7.85
CA ILE A 276 9.76 5.15 -6.95
C ILE A 276 8.61 4.35 -7.56
N GLY A 277 7.55 5.00 -8.03
CA GLY A 277 6.39 4.35 -8.64
C GLY A 277 6.70 3.49 -9.88
N GLN A 278 7.83 3.72 -10.55
CA GLN A 278 8.29 2.95 -11.71
C GLN A 278 9.16 1.74 -11.35
N VAL A 279 9.52 1.55 -10.08
CA VAL A 279 10.30 0.39 -9.63
C VAL A 279 9.50 -0.90 -9.88
N GLN A 280 10.17 -1.92 -10.43
CA GLN A 280 9.53 -3.20 -10.68
C GLN A 280 9.07 -3.86 -9.38
N THR A 281 7.84 -4.37 -9.38
CA THR A 281 7.22 -5.00 -8.22
C THR A 281 6.81 -6.45 -8.49
N VAL A 282 6.60 -7.18 -7.40
CA VAL A 282 5.94 -8.49 -7.45
C VAL A 282 4.53 -8.32 -8.02
N LYS A 283 4.26 -9.02 -9.12
CA LYS A 283 2.97 -8.95 -9.82
C LYS A 283 1.84 -9.51 -8.96
N GLU A 284 0.72 -8.83 -8.98
CA GLU A 284 -0.51 -9.33 -8.40
C GLU A 284 -1.07 -10.52 -9.20
N ASN A 285 -1.57 -11.54 -8.50
CA ASN A 285 -2.17 -12.73 -9.12
C ASN A 285 -3.58 -13.04 -8.57
N THR A 286 -4.23 -12.05 -7.95
CA THR A 286 -5.53 -12.20 -7.27
C THR A 286 -6.65 -12.61 -8.23
N THR A 287 -6.54 -12.26 -9.52
CA THR A 287 -7.53 -12.59 -10.55
C THR A 287 -7.48 -14.05 -11.02
N SER A 288 -6.39 -14.78 -10.73
CA SER A 288 -6.23 -16.17 -11.18
C SER A 288 -7.25 -17.09 -10.49
N PRO A 289 -7.93 -17.99 -11.26
CA PRO A 289 -8.87 -18.93 -10.68
C PRO A 289 -8.20 -19.86 -9.65
N TYR A 290 -6.94 -20.25 -9.90
CA TYR A 290 -6.17 -21.08 -8.98
C TYR A 290 -5.87 -20.36 -7.67
N PHE A 291 -5.50 -19.08 -7.74
CA PHE A 291 -5.21 -18.29 -6.56
C PHE A 291 -6.46 -18.08 -5.70
N ARG A 292 -7.61 -17.79 -6.33
CA ARG A 292 -8.90 -17.65 -5.64
C ARG A 292 -9.31 -18.93 -4.93
N VAL A 293 -9.19 -20.08 -5.58
CA VAL A 293 -9.48 -21.39 -4.96
C VAL A 293 -8.51 -21.66 -3.82
N ALA A 294 -7.20 -21.46 -4.02
CA ALA A 294 -6.19 -21.65 -2.99
C ALA A 294 -6.46 -20.79 -1.74
N LYS A 295 -6.90 -19.54 -1.93
CA LYS A 295 -7.29 -18.66 -0.82
C LYS A 295 -8.55 -19.17 -0.11
N LEU A 296 -9.56 -19.62 -0.86
CA LEU A 296 -10.82 -20.12 -0.32
C LEU A 296 -10.65 -21.39 0.50
N ILE A 297 -9.76 -22.30 0.08
CA ILE A 297 -9.45 -23.53 0.85
C ILE A 297 -8.48 -23.29 2.01
N GLY A 298 -8.01 -22.06 2.21
CA GLY A 298 -7.09 -21.70 3.30
C GLY A 298 -5.64 -22.12 3.08
N ASP A 299 -5.16 -22.24 1.83
CA ASP A 299 -3.75 -22.53 1.55
C ASP A 299 -2.86 -21.40 2.10
N LYS A 300 -2.02 -21.73 3.08
CA LYS A 300 -1.09 -20.78 3.71
C LYS A 300 -0.15 -20.12 2.70
N ARG A 301 0.24 -20.82 1.63
CA ARG A 301 1.12 -20.27 0.59
C ARG A 301 0.44 -19.16 -0.18
N ALA A 302 -0.85 -19.29 -0.47
CA ALA A 302 -1.64 -18.23 -1.11
C ALA A 302 -1.71 -16.99 -0.22
N VAL A 303 -1.94 -17.17 1.09
CA VAL A 303 -1.94 -16.07 2.08
C VAL A 303 -0.58 -15.37 2.15
N VAL A 304 0.52 -16.12 2.14
CA VAL A 304 1.88 -15.54 2.17
C VAL A 304 2.20 -14.82 0.86
N ALA A 305 1.83 -15.40 -0.28
CA ALA A 305 2.04 -14.79 -1.60
C ALA A 305 1.29 -13.45 -1.74
N GLU A 306 0.04 -13.40 -1.28
CA GLU A 306 -0.78 -12.17 -1.31
C GLU A 306 -0.10 -10.99 -0.61
N ARG A 307 0.49 -11.25 0.56
CA ARG A 307 1.21 -10.22 1.35
C ARG A 307 2.46 -9.71 0.64
N GLY A 308 3.00 -10.47 -0.30
CA GLY A 308 4.17 -10.10 -1.09
C GLY A 308 3.87 -9.32 -2.36
N PHE A 309 2.60 -9.23 -2.78
CA PHE A 309 2.23 -8.50 -3.98
C PHE A 309 2.56 -7.01 -3.86
N ASN A 310 2.95 -6.41 -4.98
CA ASN A 310 3.33 -5.00 -5.08
C ASN A 310 4.56 -4.61 -4.24
N ARG A 311 5.26 -5.59 -3.65
CA ARG A 311 6.55 -5.36 -3.02
C ARG A 311 7.59 -5.05 -4.09
N PRO A 312 8.42 -4.00 -3.93
CA PRO A 312 9.47 -3.69 -4.89
C PRO A 312 10.57 -4.76 -4.87
N TYR A 313 11.13 -5.08 -6.06
CA TYR A 313 12.32 -5.92 -6.17
C TYR A 313 13.57 -5.16 -5.74
N SER A 314 13.68 -3.90 -6.16
CA SER A 314 14.75 -3.00 -5.75
C SER A 314 14.48 -2.42 -4.37
N LYS A 315 15.55 -2.22 -3.59
CA LYS A 315 15.42 -1.67 -2.24
C LYS A 315 15.28 -0.15 -2.30
N VAL A 316 14.05 0.35 -2.11
CA VAL A 316 13.79 1.79 -1.99
C VAL A 316 13.86 2.20 -0.53
N VAL A 317 14.78 3.09 -0.16
CA VAL A 317 15.09 3.41 1.25
C VAL A 317 15.11 4.91 1.49
N VAL A 318 14.55 5.35 2.61
CA VAL A 318 14.78 6.68 3.17
C VAL A 318 16.16 6.70 3.82
N THR A 319 17.18 7.26 3.19
CA THR A 319 18.56 7.29 3.70
C THR A 319 18.73 8.26 4.86
N ASN A 320 18.01 9.38 4.81
CA ASN A 320 18.00 10.42 5.82
C ASN A 320 16.65 11.13 5.83
N CYS A 321 16.26 11.71 6.97
CA CYS A 321 15.05 12.50 7.10
C CYS A 321 15.19 13.48 8.26
N GLY A 322 14.40 14.54 8.24
CA GLY A 322 14.38 15.53 9.32
C GLY A 322 13.37 16.65 9.05
N LEU A 323 13.19 17.52 10.05
CA LEU A 323 12.41 18.74 9.88
C LEU A 323 13.26 19.82 9.21
N LEU A 324 12.60 20.69 8.46
CA LEU A 324 13.18 21.90 7.91
C LEU A 324 12.60 23.09 8.68
N GLU A 325 13.49 23.98 9.12
CA GLU A 325 13.13 25.26 9.74
C GLU A 325 12.50 26.24 8.75
#